data_AF-A0A8J2NG26-F1
#
_entry.id   AF-A0A8J2NG26-F1
#
_cell.length_a   1.000
_cell.length_b   1.000
_cell.length_c   1.000
_cell.angle_alpha   90.00
_cell.angle_beta   90.00
_cell.angle_gamma   90.00
#
_symmetry.space_group_name_H-M   'P 1'
#
loop_
_entity.id
_entity.type
_entity.pdbx_description
1 polymer ?
#
loop_
_entity_poly.entity_id
_entity_poly.type
_entity_poly.pdbx_seq_one_letter_code
_entity_poly.pdbx_strand_id
1 'polypeptide(L)'
;MNEMREDLGPLATMFELRFKEAWRLWRAGDNDAAETVAMDLLLEPRLGIFHKAGIHTLLSTSSNNYIEHGLEAVRLYTEISDRNDLTEDERKDIASRIDQQIQEKLAGGMTMEELHDAQIEEMNRRLDAEEAGISEEVPDSQSPAPEMTEESYLSSQPAVPLRPESHRTDNTENTADTFWGMDLDFDDNEPLPDIVRYKIGSGLKKDEDQV
;
A
#
# COMPACT_ATOMS: atom_id res chain seq x y z
N MET A 1 19.97 -16.67 11.48
CA MET A 1 18.87 -16.23 10.60
C MET A 1 19.04 -16.98 9.30
N ASN A 2 18.43 -18.17 9.20
CA ASN A 2 18.39 -18.90 7.93
C ASN A 2 17.28 -18.25 7.12
N GLU A 3 17.65 -17.51 6.07
CA GLU A 3 16.73 -17.11 5.02
C GLU A 3 16.01 -18.38 4.55
N MET A 4 14.70 -18.46 4.77
CA MET A 4 13.84 -19.31 3.95
C MET A 4 13.86 -18.70 2.54
N ARG A 5 14.98 -18.90 1.82
CA ARG A 5 14.96 -18.89 0.37
C ARG A 5 14.16 -20.14 0.00
N GLU A 6 12.84 -20.02 0.08
CA GLU A 6 12.01 -20.81 -0.80
C GLU A 6 12.63 -20.66 -2.18
N ASP A 7 12.95 -21.78 -2.84
CA ASP A 7 13.49 -21.79 -4.18
C ASP A 7 12.41 -21.21 -5.11
N LEU A 8 12.30 -19.88 -5.13
CA LEU A 8 11.42 -19.12 -5.97
C LEU A 8 11.73 -19.59 -7.38
N GLY A 9 10.70 -20.08 -8.07
CA GLY A 9 10.84 -20.50 -9.45
C GLY A 9 11.58 -19.43 -10.26
N PRO A 10 12.37 -19.78 -11.28
CA PRO A 10 13.22 -18.83 -12.00
C PRO A 10 12.51 -17.55 -12.45
N LEU A 11 11.22 -17.65 -12.76
CA LEU A 11 10.36 -16.53 -13.11
C LEU A 11 10.06 -15.59 -11.92
N ALA A 12 9.75 -16.13 -10.74
CA ALA A 12 9.51 -15.32 -9.56
C ALA A 12 10.78 -14.56 -9.12
N THR A 13 11.93 -15.22 -9.24
CA THR A 13 13.24 -14.57 -9.01
C THR A 13 13.46 -13.39 -9.98
N MET A 14 13.05 -13.54 -11.26
CA MET A 14 13.16 -12.45 -12.23
C MET A 14 12.28 -11.25 -11.86
N PHE A 15 11.02 -11.48 -11.46
CA PHE A 15 10.13 -10.39 -11.02
C PHE A 15 10.68 -9.66 -9.81
N GLU A 16 11.18 -10.41 -8.82
CA GLU A 16 11.80 -9.84 -7.62
C GLU A 16 13.04 -8.99 -7.95
N LEU A 17 13.88 -9.43 -8.89
CA LEU A 17 15.03 -8.66 -9.34
C LEU A 17 14.63 -7.36 -10.05
N ARG A 18 13.66 -7.42 -10.97
CA ARG A 18 13.15 -6.23 -11.67
C ARG A 18 12.47 -5.25 -10.70
N PHE A 19 11.72 -5.76 -9.73
CA PHE A 19 11.11 -4.96 -8.68
C PHE A 19 12.17 -4.22 -7.87
N LYS A 20 13.21 -4.93 -7.40
CA LYS A 20 14.34 -4.32 -6.69
C LYS A 20 15.07 -3.29 -7.53
N GLU A 21 15.21 -3.54 -8.83
CA GLU A 21 15.86 -2.62 -9.75
C GLU A 21 15.06 -1.31 -9.91
N ALA A 22 13.73 -1.37 -10.07
CA ALA A 22 12.89 -0.17 -10.09
C ALA A 22 13.09 0.70 -8.84
N TRP A 23 13.04 0.09 -7.65
CA TRP A 23 13.28 0.79 -6.38
C TRP A 23 14.74 1.27 -6.20
N ARG A 24 15.71 0.64 -6.86
CA ARG A 24 17.11 1.08 -6.85
C ARG A 24 17.28 2.33 -7.71
N LEU A 25 16.69 2.35 -8.91
CA LEU A 25 16.70 3.49 -9.83
C LEU A 25 16.03 4.71 -9.20
N TRP A 26 14.85 4.52 -8.60
CA TRP A 26 14.13 5.58 -7.90
C TRP A 26 14.97 6.20 -6.76
N ARG A 27 15.60 5.37 -5.93
CA ARG A 27 16.50 5.86 -4.85
C ARG A 27 17.76 6.56 -5.38
N ALA A 28 18.18 6.27 -6.60
CA ALA A 28 19.29 6.96 -7.26
C ALA A 28 18.87 8.30 -7.89
N GLY A 29 17.57 8.64 -7.86
CA GLY A 29 17.02 9.84 -8.49
C GLY A 29 16.74 9.69 -9.99
N ASP A 30 16.92 8.49 -10.55
CA ASP A 30 16.62 8.19 -11.95
C ASP A 30 15.15 7.77 -12.11
N ASN A 31 14.26 8.76 -11.96
CA ASN A 31 12.81 8.54 -11.86
C ASN A 31 12.22 8.03 -13.19
N ASP A 32 12.68 8.54 -14.33
CA ASP A 32 12.17 8.14 -15.65
C ASP A 32 12.47 6.66 -15.95
N ALA A 33 13.68 6.21 -15.63
CA ALA A 33 14.06 4.80 -15.77
C ALA A 33 13.28 3.92 -14.77
N ALA A 34 13.11 4.38 -13.53
CA ALA A 34 12.32 3.67 -12.53
C ALA A 34 10.86 3.50 -12.94
N GLU A 35 10.23 4.56 -13.46
CA GLU A 35 8.87 4.57 -13.97
C GLU A 35 8.71 3.61 -15.16
N THR A 36 9.66 3.63 -16.10
CA THR A 36 9.66 2.72 -17.26
C THR A 36 9.66 1.26 -16.81
N VAL A 37 10.57 0.88 -15.89
CA VAL A 37 10.65 -0.48 -15.36
C VAL A 37 9.40 -0.86 -14.58
N ALA A 38 8.84 0.08 -13.82
CA ALA A 38 7.60 -0.09 -13.06
C ALA A 38 6.39 -0.35 -13.98
N MET A 39 6.22 0.44 -15.04
CA MET A 39 5.14 0.26 -16.02
C MET A 39 5.25 -1.08 -16.73
N ASP A 40 6.45 -1.48 -17.16
CA ASP A 40 6.68 -2.80 -17.76
C ASP A 40 6.32 -3.94 -16.80
N LEU A 41 6.62 -3.79 -15.52
CA LEU A 41 6.25 -4.78 -14.50
C LEU A 41 4.74 -4.88 -14.32
N LEU A 42 3.99 -3.78 -14.37
CA LEU A 42 2.52 -3.82 -14.27
C LEU A 42 1.85 -4.54 -15.43
N LEU A 43 2.49 -4.59 -16.60
CA LEU A 43 2.02 -5.37 -17.74
C LEU A 43 2.12 -6.88 -17.53
N GLU A 44 2.90 -7.34 -16.53
CA GLU A 44 3.09 -8.76 -16.27
C GLU A 44 1.87 -9.36 -15.56
N PRO A 45 1.09 -10.25 -16.21
CA PRO A 45 -0.16 -10.75 -15.64
C PRO A 45 0.06 -11.60 -14.39
N ARG A 46 1.26 -12.18 -14.24
CA ARG A 46 1.65 -13.05 -13.14
C ARG A 46 2.33 -12.30 -11.99
N LEU A 47 2.40 -10.97 -12.06
CA LEU A 47 2.97 -10.18 -10.98
C LEU A 47 2.11 -10.32 -9.71
N GLY A 48 2.76 -10.67 -8.59
CA GLY A 48 2.10 -10.84 -7.30
C GLY A 48 1.42 -9.55 -6.84
N ILE A 49 0.35 -9.68 -6.05
CA ILE A 49 -0.43 -8.53 -5.57
C ILE A 49 0.43 -7.56 -4.74
N PHE A 50 1.34 -8.09 -3.94
CA PHE A 50 2.29 -7.30 -3.16
C PHE A 50 3.22 -6.48 -4.06
N HIS A 51 3.83 -7.11 -5.08
CA HIS A 51 4.66 -6.39 -6.04
C HIS A 51 3.85 -5.34 -6.80
N LYS A 52 2.61 -5.64 -7.21
CA LYS A 52 1.72 -4.65 -7.84
C LYS A 52 1.47 -3.45 -6.93
N ALA A 53 1.15 -3.67 -5.66
CA ALA A 53 0.96 -2.61 -4.69
C ALA A 53 2.23 -1.76 -4.53
N GLY A 54 3.40 -2.40 -4.42
CA GLY A 54 4.69 -1.71 -4.35
C GLY A 54 5.02 -0.90 -5.61
N ILE A 55 4.73 -1.42 -6.80
CA ILE A 55 4.96 -0.69 -8.04
C ILE A 55 4.01 0.50 -8.17
N HIS A 56 2.73 0.34 -7.86
CA HIS A 56 1.79 1.47 -7.78
C HIS A 56 2.22 2.51 -6.74
N THR A 57 2.80 2.08 -5.62
CA THR A 57 3.39 3.00 -4.63
C THR A 57 4.53 3.82 -5.23
N LEU A 58 5.44 3.17 -5.97
CA LEU A 58 6.54 3.85 -6.65
C LEU A 58 6.01 4.86 -7.68
N LEU A 59 5.05 4.45 -8.51
CA LEU A 59 4.39 5.31 -9.51
C LEU A 59 3.51 6.40 -8.89
N SER A 60 3.12 6.29 -7.62
CA SER A 60 2.45 7.40 -6.93
C SER A 60 3.38 8.58 -6.63
N THR A 61 4.68 8.44 -6.92
CA THR A 61 5.68 9.51 -6.79
C THR A 61 6.05 10.15 -8.14
N SER A 62 5.62 9.58 -9.27
CA SER A 62 5.80 10.18 -10.59
C SER A 62 4.79 11.30 -10.85
N SER A 63 5.03 12.16 -11.84
CA SER A 63 4.15 13.31 -12.13
C SER A 63 2.83 12.89 -12.80
N ASN A 64 2.82 11.77 -13.53
CA ASN A 64 1.65 11.30 -14.28
C ASN A 64 0.81 10.33 -13.45
N ASN A 65 -0.49 10.58 -13.34
CA ASN A 65 -1.50 9.69 -12.71
C ASN A 65 -1.16 9.25 -11.27
N TYR A 66 -0.42 10.07 -10.52
CA TYR A 66 0.03 9.73 -9.17
C TYR A 66 -1.11 9.44 -8.20
N ILE A 67 -2.25 10.13 -8.35
CA ILE A 67 -3.45 9.91 -7.53
C ILE A 67 -4.01 8.51 -7.81
N GLU A 68 -4.18 8.15 -9.08
CA GLU A 68 -4.73 6.85 -9.47
C GLU A 68 -3.83 5.71 -8.98
N HIS A 69 -2.52 5.85 -9.14
CA HIS A 69 -1.55 4.88 -8.63
C HIS A 69 -1.50 4.84 -7.10
N GLY A 70 -1.62 5.97 -6.41
CA GLY A 70 -1.71 6.03 -4.96
C GLY A 70 -2.96 5.33 -4.43
N LEU A 71 -4.12 5.61 -5.01
CA LEU A 71 -5.39 4.96 -4.64
C LEU A 71 -5.35 3.46 -4.90
N GLU A 72 -4.79 3.04 -6.03
CA GLU A 72 -4.67 1.61 -6.35
C GLU A 72 -3.68 0.90 -5.41
N ALA A 73 -2.57 1.54 -5.03
CA ALA A 73 -1.65 1.01 -4.03
C ALA A 73 -2.35 0.79 -2.68
N VAL A 74 -3.11 1.79 -2.20
CA VAL A 74 -3.90 1.67 -0.97
C VAL A 74 -4.90 0.53 -1.08
N ARG A 75 -5.66 0.46 -2.17
CA ARG A 75 -6.64 -0.60 -2.41
C ARG A 75 -6.00 -1.99 -2.34
N LEU A 76 -4.85 -2.17 -2.99
CA LEU A 76 -4.13 -3.45 -3.02
C LEU A 76 -3.52 -3.81 -1.66
N TYR A 77 -2.97 -2.86 -0.90
CA TYR A 77 -2.49 -3.14 0.46
C TYR A 77 -3.63 -3.47 1.43
N THR A 78 -4.76 -2.81 1.32
CA THR A 78 -5.97 -3.19 2.07
C THR A 78 -6.41 -4.60 1.68
N GLU A 79 -6.44 -4.93 0.38
CA GLU A 79 -6.77 -6.29 -0.09
C GLU A 79 -5.76 -7.34 0.44
N ILE A 80 -4.47 -7.00 0.53
CA ILE A 80 -3.44 -7.86 1.13
C ILE A 80 -3.67 -8.05 2.63
N SER A 81 -4.03 -6.99 3.35
CA SER A 81 -4.32 -7.02 4.79
C SER A 81 -5.59 -7.83 5.08
N ASP A 82 -6.61 -7.68 4.25
CA ASP A 82 -7.90 -8.38 4.38
C ASP A 82 -7.80 -9.84 3.94
N ARG A 83 -6.90 -10.15 2.99
CA ARG A 83 -6.54 -11.52 2.67
C ARG A 83 -5.75 -12.08 3.84
N ASN A 84 -6.43 -12.93 4.61
CA ASN A 84 -5.80 -13.82 5.60
C ASN A 84 -4.71 -14.76 5.02
N ASP A 85 -4.37 -14.63 3.74
CA ASP A 85 -3.30 -15.34 3.04
C ASP A 85 -1.90 -14.89 3.45
N LEU A 86 -1.75 -13.71 4.07
CA LEU A 86 -0.49 -13.37 4.74
C LEU A 86 -0.27 -14.37 5.87
N THR A 87 0.89 -14.98 5.87
CA THR A 87 1.33 -15.77 7.02
C THR A 87 1.48 -14.85 8.23
N GLU A 88 1.33 -15.42 9.43
CA GLU A 88 1.51 -14.66 10.67
C GLU A 88 2.91 -14.01 10.75
N ASP A 89 3.90 -14.65 10.12
CA ASP A 89 5.27 -14.13 10.00
C ASP A 89 5.36 -12.89 9.10
N GLU A 90 4.69 -12.85 7.96
CA GLU A 90 4.67 -11.66 7.08
C GLU A 90 3.93 -10.49 7.73
N ARG A 91 2.80 -10.76 8.41
CA ARG A 91 2.12 -9.75 9.23
C ARG A 91 3.04 -9.17 10.29
N LYS A 92 3.82 -10.03 10.94
CA LYS A 92 4.78 -9.63 11.98
C LYS A 92 5.96 -8.84 11.41
N ASP A 93 6.44 -9.16 10.22
CA ASP A 93 7.51 -8.40 9.55
C ASP A 93 7.04 -6.98 9.19
N ILE A 94 5.84 -6.86 8.61
CA ILE A 94 5.22 -5.58 8.28
C ILE A 94 5.05 -4.74 9.55
N ALA A 95 4.46 -5.32 10.61
CA ALA A 95 4.28 -4.64 11.90
C ALA A 95 5.62 -4.19 12.50
N SER A 96 6.64 -5.05 12.49
CA SER A 96 7.97 -4.73 13.02
C SER A 96 8.64 -3.58 12.27
N ARG A 97 8.42 -3.50 10.96
CA ARG A 97 8.99 -2.44 10.12
C ARG A 97 8.32 -1.09 10.36
N ILE A 98 7.02 -1.09 10.62
CA ILE A 98 6.28 0.10 11.04
C ILE A 98 6.77 0.57 12.42
N ASP A 99 6.88 -0.35 13.38
CA ASP A 99 7.39 -0.05 14.72
C ASP A 99 8.81 0.52 14.69
N GLN A 100 9.68 -0.02 13.82
CA GLN A 100 11.03 0.49 13.65
C GLN A 100 11.06 1.94 13.16
N GLN A 101 10.20 2.31 12.19
CA GLN A 101 10.11 3.69 11.72
C GLN A 101 9.59 4.63 12.80
N ILE A 102 8.59 4.20 13.58
CA ILE A 102 8.07 4.97 14.71
C ILE A 102 9.18 5.18 15.74
N GLN A 103 9.91 4.12 16.11
CA GLN A 103 11.03 4.22 17.04
C GLN A 103 12.16 5.12 16.54
N GLU A 104 12.47 5.08 15.25
CA GLU A 104 13.49 5.96 14.64
C GLU A 104 13.07 7.44 14.74
N LYS A 105 11.80 7.75 14.47
CA LYS A 105 11.25 9.10 14.62
C LYS A 105 11.26 9.56 16.07
N LEU A 106 10.84 8.70 17.00
CA LEU A 106 10.87 8.98 18.44
C LEU A 106 12.30 9.17 18.96
N ALA A 107 13.25 8.34 18.51
CA ALA A 107 14.67 8.46 18.85
C ALA A 107 15.31 9.73 18.26
N GLY A 108 14.76 10.24 17.14
CA GLY A 108 15.07 11.55 16.59
C GLY A 108 14.60 12.73 17.45
N GLY A 109 13.95 12.47 18.58
CA GLY A 109 13.45 13.49 19.50
C GLY A 109 12.07 14.04 19.13
N MET A 110 11.41 13.45 18.13
CA MET A 110 10.03 13.78 17.77
C MET A 110 9.09 13.16 18.80
N THR A 111 8.19 13.95 19.34
CA THR A 111 7.15 13.46 20.25
C THR A 111 6.02 12.79 19.47
N MET A 112 5.22 11.94 20.13
CA MET A 112 4.07 11.30 19.47
C MET A 112 3.04 12.31 18.96
N GLU A 113 2.87 13.42 19.67
CA GLU A 113 1.98 14.51 19.25
C GLU A 113 2.49 15.19 17.97
N GLU A 114 3.80 15.49 17.91
CA GLU A 114 4.44 16.02 16.70
C GLU A 114 4.40 15.02 15.52
N LEU A 115 4.43 13.71 15.79
CA LEU A 115 4.29 12.70 14.76
C LEU A 115 2.88 12.70 14.16
N HIS A 116 1.85 12.79 15.00
CA HIS A 116 0.46 12.90 14.56
C HIS A 116 0.21 14.21 13.81
N ASP A 117 0.70 15.33 14.33
CA ASP A 117 0.56 16.63 13.71
C ASP A 117 1.26 16.68 12.35
N ALA A 118 2.48 16.11 12.24
CA ALA A 118 3.20 16.00 10.97
C ALA A 118 2.42 15.15 9.95
N GLN A 119 1.75 14.09 10.40
CA GLN A 119 0.94 13.24 9.53
C GLN A 119 -0.33 13.95 9.04
N ILE A 120 -0.98 14.73 9.91
CA ILE A 120 -2.15 15.56 9.56
C ILE A 120 -1.74 16.70 8.63
N GLU A 121 -0.63 17.37 8.91
CA GLU A 121 -0.12 18.47 8.09
C GLU A 121 0.28 17.99 6.70
N GLU A 122 0.94 16.83 6.59
CA GLU A 122 1.27 16.24 5.30
C GLU A 122 0.02 15.86 4.50
N MET A 123 -1.01 15.33 5.17
CA MET A 123 -2.30 15.05 4.52
C MET A 123 -2.96 16.34 4.00
N ASN A 124 -3.02 17.39 4.82
CA ASN A 124 -3.62 18.67 4.43
C ASN A 124 -2.82 19.36 3.32
N ARG A 125 -1.48 19.31 3.38
CA ARG A 125 -0.61 19.86 2.34
C ARG A 125 -0.87 19.24 0.97
N ARG A 126 -1.16 17.93 0.92
CA ARG A 126 -1.51 17.25 -0.33
C ARG A 126 -2.87 17.69 -0.86
N LEU A 127 -3.86 17.85 0.02
CA LEU A 127 -5.19 18.35 -0.34
C LEU A 127 -5.12 19.78 -0.89
N ASP A 128 -4.34 20.67 -0.26
CA ASP A 128 -4.19 22.07 -0.67
C ASP A 128 -3.43 22.19 -2.01
N ALA A 129 -2.41 21.35 -2.23
CA ALA A 129 -1.67 21.30 -3.49
C ALA A 129 -2.54 20.83 -4.66
N GLU A 130 -3.48 19.91 -4.41
CA GLU A 130 -4.46 19.44 -5.41
C GLU A 130 -5.51 20.51 -5.72
N GLU A 131 -5.98 21.27 -4.72
CA GLU A 131 -6.96 22.36 -4.91
C GLU A 131 -6.37 23.55 -5.68
N ALA A 132 -5.08 23.83 -5.50
CA ALA A 132 -4.43 24.98 -6.15
C ALA A 132 -4.19 24.77 -7.65
N GLY A 133 -4.25 23.53 -8.18
CA GLY A 133 -4.09 23.25 -9.62
C GLY A 133 -2.77 23.74 -10.23
N ILE A 134 -1.77 24.05 -9.40
CA ILE A 134 -0.46 24.54 -9.83
C ILE A 134 0.37 23.32 -10.22
N SER A 135 0.15 22.82 -11.44
CA SER A 135 1.22 22.10 -12.14
C SER A 135 2.39 23.08 -12.25
N GLU A 136 3.41 22.90 -11.41
CA GLU A 136 4.73 23.51 -11.66
C GLU A 136 5.24 22.94 -12.99
N GLU A 137 4.91 23.61 -14.08
CA GLU A 137 5.57 23.42 -15.37
C GLU A 137 7.05 23.76 -15.19
N VAL A 138 7.86 22.73 -14.98
CA VAL A 138 9.31 22.81 -15.00
C VAL A 138 9.74 23.24 -16.42
N PRO A 139 10.52 24.33 -16.57
CA PRO A 139 10.92 24.83 -17.87
C PRO A 139 11.82 23.83 -18.61
N ASP A 140 11.27 23.35 -19.71
CA ASP A 140 11.77 22.36 -20.66
C ASP A 140 13.18 22.72 -21.17
N SER A 141 14.20 22.04 -20.66
CA SER A 141 15.57 22.14 -21.18
C SER A 141 15.78 21.11 -22.27
N GLN A 142 15.45 21.51 -23.50
CA GLN A 142 15.76 20.78 -24.72
C GLN A 142 17.25 20.41 -24.80
N SER A 143 17.54 19.12 -24.96
CA SER A 143 18.83 18.63 -25.45
C SER A 143 18.61 17.55 -26.53
N PRO A 144 19.45 17.52 -27.58
CA PRO A 144 19.18 16.76 -28.80
C PRO A 144 19.68 15.32 -28.71
N ALA A 145 18.88 14.39 -29.22
CA ALA A 145 19.18 12.96 -29.30
C ALA A 145 20.19 12.62 -30.43
N PRO A 146 21.05 11.61 -30.25
CA PRO A 146 21.78 10.95 -31.34
C PRO A 146 21.17 9.57 -31.69
N GLU A 147 20.60 9.55 -32.89
CA GLU A 147 20.69 8.55 -33.98
C GLU A 147 21.30 7.15 -33.72
N MET A 148 20.41 6.14 -33.74
CA MET A 148 20.41 4.85 -34.48
C MET A 148 21.73 4.06 -34.68
N THR A 149 21.76 2.80 -34.21
CA THR A 149 22.38 1.66 -34.93
C THR A 149 21.84 0.32 -34.44
N GLU A 150 20.82 -0.16 -35.14
CA GLU A 150 20.72 -1.46 -35.83
C GLU A 150 21.43 -2.75 -35.31
N GLU A 151 20.57 -3.78 -35.21
CA GLU A 151 20.74 -5.24 -35.44
C GLU A 151 21.44 -6.16 -34.42
N SER A 152 20.68 -7.15 -33.90
CA SER A 152 21.17 -8.54 -33.84
C SER A 152 20.06 -9.59 -33.59
N TYR A 153 19.68 -10.22 -34.69
CA TYR A 153 19.28 -11.62 -34.95
C TYR A 153 19.35 -12.71 -33.85
N LEU A 154 18.33 -13.59 -33.92
CA LEU A 154 18.30 -15.07 -33.70
C LEU A 154 18.21 -15.65 -32.27
N SER A 155 17.16 -16.47 -32.03
CA SER A 155 17.26 -17.96 -32.02
C SER A 155 16.50 -18.67 -30.87
N SER A 156 15.77 -19.73 -31.26
CA SER A 156 15.47 -20.96 -30.50
C SER A 156 14.31 -21.02 -29.47
N GLN A 157 13.19 -21.61 -29.92
CA GLN A 157 12.43 -22.64 -29.17
C GLN A 157 13.29 -23.93 -29.01
N PRO A 158 12.90 -25.00 -28.27
CA PRO A 158 11.62 -25.35 -27.61
C PRO A 158 11.77 -25.98 -26.20
N ALA A 159 10.64 -26.28 -25.52
CA ALA A 159 10.32 -27.62 -24.99
C ALA A 159 9.08 -27.58 -24.07
N VAL A 160 8.14 -28.48 -24.33
CA VAL A 160 6.97 -28.79 -23.51
C VAL A 160 7.35 -29.83 -22.45
N PRO A 161 7.04 -29.62 -21.16
CA PRO A 161 6.97 -30.72 -20.19
C PRO A 161 5.52 -31.02 -19.75
N LEU A 162 5.21 -32.30 -19.75
CA LEU A 162 3.96 -32.95 -19.31
C LEU A 162 3.76 -32.90 -17.78
N ARG A 163 2.49 -32.67 -17.36
CA ARG A 163 1.68 -33.18 -16.20
C ARG A 163 2.39 -33.50 -14.86
N PRO A 164 1.74 -33.24 -13.69
CA PRO A 164 0.74 -34.20 -13.21
C PRO A 164 -0.51 -33.59 -12.55
N GLU A 165 -1.59 -34.38 -12.55
CA GLU A 165 -2.79 -34.21 -11.74
C GLU A 165 -2.46 -34.27 -10.25
N SER A 166 -3.06 -33.36 -9.46
CA SER A 166 -3.05 -33.45 -8.00
C SER A 166 -4.48 -33.54 -7.46
N HIS A 167 -4.67 -34.56 -6.63
CA HIS A 167 -5.91 -34.99 -6.02
C HIS A 167 -6.31 -34.10 -4.83
N ARG A 168 -7.64 -33.88 -4.68
CA ARG A 168 -8.47 -33.81 -3.46
C ARG A 168 -7.79 -33.47 -2.11
N THR A 169 -8.44 -32.60 -1.33
CA THR A 169 -9.36 -33.00 -0.23
C THR A 169 -10.17 -31.81 0.28
N ASP A 170 -11.50 -31.96 0.31
CA ASP A 170 -12.40 -31.25 1.20
C ASP A 170 -12.04 -31.58 2.66
N ASN A 171 -11.93 -30.59 3.54
CA ASN A 171 -12.05 -30.81 4.99
C ASN A 171 -12.82 -29.68 5.65
N THR A 172 -14.00 -30.10 6.10
CA THR A 172 -15.06 -29.49 6.87
C THR A 172 -14.63 -29.23 8.32
N GLU A 173 -15.18 -28.15 8.90
CA GLU A 173 -15.43 -27.92 10.34
C GLU A 173 -14.25 -28.00 11.34
N ASN A 174 -13.92 -26.86 11.96
CA ASN A 174 -13.84 -26.82 13.42
C ASN A 174 -14.00 -25.40 13.99
N THR A 175 -15.04 -25.26 14.82
CA THR A 175 -15.06 -24.59 16.14
C THR A 175 -14.17 -23.35 16.29
N ALA A 176 -14.76 -22.15 16.36
CA ALA A 176 -15.28 -21.59 17.59
C ALA A 176 -14.25 -21.56 18.73
N ASP A 177 -14.06 -20.33 19.21
CA ASP A 177 -13.74 -19.96 20.58
C ASP A 177 -12.31 -19.50 20.87
N THR A 178 -12.27 -18.39 21.60
CA THR A 178 -11.13 -17.86 22.37
C THR A 178 -9.97 -17.26 21.58
N PHE A 179 -9.80 -15.93 21.64
CA PHE A 179 -8.56 -15.27 22.11
C PHE A 179 -8.59 -13.73 21.94
N TRP A 180 -9.56 -13.04 22.54
CA TRP A 180 -9.43 -11.59 22.80
C TRP A 180 -9.38 -11.37 24.32
N GLY A 181 -8.32 -11.92 24.93
CA GLY A 181 -7.95 -11.66 26.31
C GLY A 181 -7.49 -10.21 26.46
N MET A 182 -8.45 -9.28 26.50
CA MET A 182 -8.30 -8.03 27.21
C MET A 182 -8.74 -8.30 28.64
N ASP A 183 -7.78 -8.56 29.52
CA ASP A 183 -7.98 -8.38 30.96
C ASP A 183 -8.18 -6.87 31.18
N LEU A 184 -9.45 -6.46 31.12
CA LEU A 184 -9.92 -5.15 31.53
C LEU A 184 -10.45 -5.32 32.95
N ASP A 185 -9.59 -5.02 33.92
CA ASP A 185 -9.92 -4.81 35.32
C ASP A 185 -10.80 -3.56 35.45
N PHE A 186 -12.08 -3.71 35.08
CA PHE A 186 -13.14 -2.75 35.39
C PHE A 186 -13.45 -2.84 36.88
N ASP A 187 -13.07 -1.80 37.62
CA ASP A 187 -13.51 -1.56 38.99
C ASP A 187 -15.02 -1.20 38.95
N ASP A 188 -15.87 -2.15 39.32
CA ASP A 188 -17.34 -2.09 39.31
C ASP A 188 -17.96 -0.97 40.21
N ASN A 189 -17.14 -0.10 40.80
CA ASN A 189 -17.59 0.99 41.68
C ASN A 189 -17.50 2.40 41.07
N GLU A 190 -17.07 2.58 39.81
CA GLU A 190 -17.15 3.90 39.19
C GLU A 190 -18.58 4.19 38.70
N PRO A 191 -19.26 5.23 39.23
CA PRO A 191 -20.57 5.61 38.72
C PRO A 191 -20.43 6.05 37.27
N LEU A 192 -21.17 5.40 36.38
CA LEU A 192 -21.22 5.71 34.95
C LEU A 192 -21.39 7.24 34.75
N PRO A 193 -20.64 7.85 33.82
CA PRO A 193 -20.79 9.26 33.52
C PRO A 193 -22.22 9.52 33.02
N ASP A 194 -22.83 10.58 33.57
CA ASP A 194 -24.20 10.98 33.30
C ASP A 194 -24.31 11.48 31.85
N ILE A 195 -24.58 10.55 30.93
CA ILE A 195 -24.81 10.87 29.52
C ILE A 195 -26.12 11.68 29.44
N VAL A 196 -25.93 12.97 29.24
CA VAL A 196 -26.96 13.99 29.05
C VAL A 196 -27.96 13.51 27.99
N ARG A 197 -29.15 13.09 28.45
CA ARG A 197 -30.32 12.86 27.59
C ARG A 197 -30.75 14.18 26.95
N TYR A 198 -30.27 14.46 25.74
CA TYR A 198 -30.89 15.48 24.90
C TYR A 198 -32.28 14.98 24.46
N LYS A 199 -33.32 15.48 25.13
CA LYS A 199 -34.71 15.40 24.68
C LYS A 199 -34.82 16.20 23.38
N ILE A 200 -34.93 15.50 22.25
CA ILE A 200 -35.40 16.08 20.99
C ILE A 200 -36.87 16.48 21.21
N GLY A 201 -37.08 17.77 21.47
CA GLY A 201 -38.39 18.38 21.66
C GLY A 201 -39.12 18.52 20.33
N SER A 202 -40.26 17.84 20.25
CA SER A 202 -41.34 18.09 19.31
C SER A 202 -41.92 19.50 19.49
N GLY A 203 -41.67 20.41 18.54
CA GLY A 203 -42.43 21.67 18.38
C GLY A 203 -43.26 21.56 17.10
N LEU A 204 -44.51 21.10 17.17
CA LEU A 204 -45.73 21.86 17.43
C LEU A 204 -46.07 22.86 16.30
N LYS A 205 -47.07 22.47 15.49
CA LYS A 205 -47.81 23.31 14.55
C LYS A 205 -48.42 24.53 15.26
N LYS A 206 -48.48 25.67 14.57
CA LYS A 206 -49.50 26.68 14.84
C LYS A 206 -49.97 27.32 13.54
N ASP A 207 -51.17 26.93 13.15
CA ASP A 207 -52.08 27.69 12.30
C ASP A 207 -52.44 29.02 13.01
N GLU A 208 -52.71 30.08 12.24
CA GLU A 208 -53.77 31.11 12.46
C GLU A 208 -53.42 32.45 11.78
N ASP A 209 -54.03 32.65 10.61
CA ASP A 209 -55.04 33.68 10.29
C ASP A 209 -54.95 35.12 10.84
N GLN A 210 -55.33 36.03 9.91
CA GLN A 210 -55.88 37.40 10.05
C GLN A 210 -54.90 38.55 10.38
N VAL A 211 -54.71 39.48 9.42
CA VAL A 211 -55.52 40.71 9.21
C VAL A 211 -55.40 41.15 7.75
#